data_AF-A0A838JWH3-F1
#
_entry.id   AF-A0A838JWH3-F1
#
_cell.length_a   1.000
_cell.length_b   1.000
_cell.length_c   1.000
_cell.angle_alpha   90.00
_cell.angle_beta   90.00
_cell.angle_gamma   90.00
#
_symmetry.space_group_name_H-M   'P 1'
#
loop_
_entity.id
_entity.type
_entity.pdbx_description
1 polymer ?
#
loop_
_entity_poly.entity_id
_entity_poly.type
_entity_poly.pdbx_seq_one_letter_code
_entity_poly.pdbx_strand_id
1 'polypeptide(L)'
;YDLNSRLDGATLDHLLHLYGGETGKLLAYNNEVPNALQQITPGAPDLWAQVHHAIREEWAVTAEDVIYRRTTLGLRGFDTPEVRQMISTALRPGGGAQTQPSRLFEQPLQAAE
;
A
#
# COMPACT_ATOMS: atom_id res chain seq x y z
N TYR A 1 -8.95 -2.18 -20.36
CA TYR A 1 -8.64 -2.70 -19.01
C TYR A 1 -9.67 -2.12 -18.08
N ASP A 2 -10.54 -2.94 -17.51
CA ASP A 2 -11.59 -2.49 -16.60
C ASP A 2 -11.03 -2.41 -15.17
N LEU A 3 -10.42 -1.27 -14.83
CA LEU A 3 -9.89 -1.05 -13.47
C LEU A 3 -11.00 -1.06 -12.42
N ASN A 4 -12.24 -0.74 -12.83
CA ASN A 4 -13.42 -0.76 -11.95
C ASN A 4 -13.82 -2.17 -11.52
N SER A 5 -13.34 -3.22 -12.19
CA SER A 5 -13.61 -4.60 -11.77
C SER A 5 -12.63 -5.11 -10.69
N ARG A 6 -11.54 -4.37 -10.39
CA ARG A 6 -10.49 -4.77 -9.43
C ARG A 6 -10.42 -3.89 -8.19
N LEU A 7 -10.99 -2.69 -8.22
CA LEU A 7 -11.08 -1.77 -7.10
C LEU A 7 -12.55 -1.50 -6.78
N ASP A 8 -12.92 -1.52 -5.51
CA ASP A 8 -14.25 -1.05 -5.14
C ASP A 8 -14.37 0.46 -5.38
N GLY A 9 -15.61 0.92 -5.62
CA GLY A 9 -15.86 2.35 -5.92
C GLY A 9 -15.43 3.28 -4.79
N ALA A 10 -15.53 2.82 -3.53
CA ALA A 10 -15.16 3.60 -2.36
C ALA A 10 -13.64 3.89 -2.32
N THR A 11 -12.81 2.92 -2.70
CA THR A 11 -11.36 3.09 -2.81
C THR A 11 -11.01 4.06 -3.93
N LEU A 12 -11.69 3.97 -5.08
CA LEU A 12 -11.48 4.91 -6.18
C LEU A 12 -11.86 6.34 -5.80
N ASP A 13 -13.03 6.53 -5.18
CA ASP A 13 -13.48 7.84 -4.68
C ASP A 13 -12.51 8.41 -3.66
N HIS A 14 -11.98 7.55 -2.77
CA HIS A 14 -10.96 7.94 -1.80
C HIS A 14 -9.68 8.44 -2.48
N LEU A 15 -9.17 7.69 -3.47
CA LEU A 15 -7.98 8.08 -4.21
C LEU A 15 -8.20 9.37 -5.02
N LEU A 16 -9.38 9.55 -5.61
CA LEU A 16 -9.74 10.80 -6.31
C LEU A 16 -9.80 11.99 -5.35
N HIS A 17 -10.31 11.79 -4.14
CA HIS A 17 -10.36 12.84 -3.13
C HIS A 17 -8.96 13.26 -2.65
N LEU A 18 -8.03 12.31 -2.51
CA LEU A 18 -6.67 12.57 -2.04
C LEU A 18 -5.72 13.09 -3.13
N TYR A 19 -5.75 12.46 -4.30
CA TYR A 19 -4.75 12.67 -5.36
C TYR A 19 -5.31 13.41 -6.58
N GLY A 20 -6.64 13.57 -6.68
CA GLY A 20 -7.27 14.32 -7.77
C GLY A 20 -6.85 13.82 -9.15
N GLY A 21 -6.28 14.72 -9.96
CA GLY A 21 -5.81 14.38 -11.31
C GLY A 21 -4.70 13.32 -11.36
N GLU A 22 -3.99 13.11 -10.25
CA GLU A 22 -2.87 12.16 -10.18
C GLU A 22 -3.34 10.72 -9.92
N THR A 23 -4.63 10.49 -9.61
CA THR A 23 -5.19 9.14 -9.40
C THR A 23 -4.91 8.21 -10.57
N GLY A 24 -4.94 8.71 -11.80
CA GLY A 24 -4.59 7.92 -12.99
C GLY A 24 -3.17 7.36 -12.95
N LYS A 25 -2.20 8.12 -12.42
CA LYS A 25 -0.81 7.66 -12.25
C LYS A 25 -0.71 6.60 -11.15
N LEU A 26 -1.44 6.76 -10.04
CA LEU A 26 -1.49 5.76 -8.98
C LEU A 26 -2.00 4.41 -9.52
N LEU A 27 -3.06 4.43 -10.32
CA LEU A 27 -3.60 3.22 -10.93
C LEU A 27 -2.64 2.57 -11.94
N ALA A 28 -1.84 3.38 -12.63
CA ALA A 28 -0.86 2.89 -13.60
C ALA A 28 0.26 2.04 -12.97
N TYR A 29 0.56 2.19 -11.67
CA TYR A 29 1.53 1.34 -10.99
C TYR A 29 1.17 -0.14 -11.02
N ASN A 30 -0.10 -0.52 -11.22
CA ASN A 30 -0.49 -1.92 -11.38
C ASN A 30 0.17 -2.61 -12.60
N ASN A 31 0.64 -1.83 -13.58
CA ASN A 31 1.36 -2.36 -14.73
C ASN A 31 2.84 -2.65 -14.43
N GLU A 32 3.39 -2.07 -13.37
CA GLU A 32 4.81 -2.16 -13.00
C GLU A 32 5.03 -3.01 -11.75
N VAL A 33 4.12 -2.88 -10.77
CA VAL A 33 4.23 -3.49 -9.45
C VAL A 33 2.98 -4.35 -9.20
N PRO A 34 3.11 -5.69 -9.12
CA PRO A 34 1.96 -6.59 -9.02
C PRO A 34 1.02 -6.35 -7.84
N ASN A 35 1.53 -5.86 -6.71
CA ASN A 35 0.76 -5.56 -5.51
C ASN A 35 0.31 -4.09 -5.39
N ALA A 36 0.50 -3.25 -6.42
CA ALA A 36 0.21 -1.81 -6.34
C ALA A 36 -1.21 -1.50 -5.83
N LEU A 37 -2.22 -2.27 -6.26
CA LEU A 37 -3.62 -2.04 -5.87
C LEU A 37 -4.05 -2.80 -4.62
N GLN A 38 -3.11 -3.43 -3.90
CA GLN A 38 -3.39 -4.10 -2.64
C GLN A 38 -3.23 -3.11 -1.48
N GLN A 39 -4.04 -3.30 -0.44
CA GLN A 39 -3.86 -2.61 0.84
C GLN A 39 -2.46 -2.91 1.41
N ILE A 40 -1.86 -1.92 2.05
CA ILE A 40 -0.52 -2.06 2.66
C ILE A 40 -0.56 -3.09 3.80
N THR A 41 -1.63 -3.05 4.59
CA THR A 41 -1.89 -3.98 5.69
C THR A 41 -3.40 -4.21 5.80
N PRO A 42 -3.88 -5.38 6.26
CA PRO A 42 -5.31 -5.64 6.38
C PRO A 42 -6.05 -4.57 7.19
N GLY A 43 -7.11 -4.02 6.61
CA GLY A 43 -7.96 -3.01 7.25
C GLY A 43 -7.51 -1.56 7.03
N ALA A 44 -6.30 -1.32 6.51
CA ALA A 44 -5.89 0.01 6.09
C ALA A 44 -6.51 0.36 4.73
N PRO A 45 -7.00 1.61 4.53
CA PRO A 45 -7.49 2.03 3.21
C PRO A 45 -6.36 2.27 2.21
N ASP A 46 -5.13 2.51 2.72
CA ASP A 46 -4.01 2.94 1.93
C ASP A 46 -3.43 1.78 1.12
N LEU A 47 -3.17 2.02 -0.16
CA LEU A 47 -2.66 1.03 -1.11
C LEU A 47 -1.15 1.15 -1.32
N TRP A 48 -0.52 0.07 -1.76
CA TRP A 48 0.90 0.08 -2.15
C TRP A 48 1.23 1.09 -3.26
N ALA A 49 0.29 1.39 -4.15
CA ALA A 49 0.42 2.43 -5.17
C ALA A 49 0.74 3.80 -4.55
N GLN A 50 0.14 4.12 -3.40
CA GLN A 50 0.43 5.37 -2.68
C GLN A 50 1.87 5.38 -2.13
N VAL A 51 2.38 4.24 -1.66
CA VAL A 51 3.78 4.12 -1.22
C VAL A 51 4.73 4.35 -2.39
N HIS A 52 4.49 3.72 -3.54
CA HIS A 52 5.34 3.89 -4.71
C HIS A 52 5.27 5.31 -5.27
N HIS A 53 4.09 5.93 -5.26
CA HIS A 53 3.92 7.34 -5.61
C HIS A 53 4.69 8.25 -4.66
N ALA A 54 4.54 8.03 -3.35
CA ALA A 54 5.22 8.79 -2.32
C ALA A 54 6.75 8.78 -2.50
N ILE A 55 7.31 7.62 -2.81
CA ILE A 55 8.76 7.44 -3.03
C ILE A 55 9.23 8.14 -4.31
N ARG A 56 8.51 7.93 -5.42
CA ARG A 56 8.98 8.37 -6.74
C ARG A 56 8.68 9.85 -7.03
N GLU A 57 7.52 10.33 -6.59
CA GLU A 57 6.96 11.62 -7.00
C GLU A 57 6.81 12.61 -5.83
N GLU A 58 6.77 12.13 -4.58
CA GLU A 58 6.56 12.99 -3.39
C GLU A 58 7.76 13.02 -2.42
N TRP A 59 8.92 12.53 -2.89
CA TRP A 59 10.21 12.52 -2.19
C TRP A 59 10.16 11.91 -0.78
N ALA A 60 9.36 10.87 -0.56
CA ALA A 60 9.44 10.10 0.66
C ALA A 60 10.78 9.34 0.72
N VAL A 61 11.60 9.63 1.73
CA VAL A 61 12.92 9.00 1.92
C VAL A 61 12.98 8.14 3.19
N THR A 62 11.96 8.23 4.05
CA THR A 62 11.81 7.42 5.25
C THR A 62 10.42 6.78 5.32
N ALA A 63 10.30 5.70 6.10
CA ALA A 63 9.00 5.11 6.39
C ALA A 63 8.06 6.08 7.12
N GLU A 64 8.62 7.01 7.91
CA GLU A 64 7.84 8.03 8.61
C GLU A 64 7.20 9.05 7.67
N ASP A 65 7.89 9.40 6.57
CA ASP A 65 7.30 10.25 5.52
C ASP A 65 6.05 9.58 4.95
N VAL A 66 6.15 8.30 4.62
CA VAL A 66 5.01 7.53 4.11
C VAL A 66 3.89 7.45 5.14
N ILE A 67 4.20 7.01 6.37
CA ILE A 67 3.20 6.69 7.40
C ILE A 67 2.47 7.92 7.92
N TYR A 68 3.17 9.04 8.11
CA TYR A 68 2.60 10.22 8.77
C TYR A 68 2.35 11.41 7.85
N ARG A 69 2.92 11.43 6.64
CA ARG A 69 2.82 12.59 5.74
C ARG A 69 2.21 12.30 4.38
N ARG A 70 2.25 11.05 3.88
CA ARG A 70 1.79 10.69 2.53
C ARG A 70 0.62 9.71 2.50
N THR A 71 0.31 9.10 3.65
CA THR A 71 -0.78 8.12 3.81
C THR A 71 -1.53 8.39 5.10
N THR A 72 -2.65 7.69 5.29
CA THR A 72 -3.43 7.79 6.53
C THR A 72 -3.06 6.75 7.59
N LEU A 73 -2.02 5.95 7.35
CA LEU A 73 -1.61 4.83 8.22
C LEU A 73 -1.36 5.27 9.66
N GLY A 74 -0.53 6.30 9.85
CA GLY A 74 -0.19 6.81 11.18
C GLY A 74 -1.40 7.38 11.92
N LEU A 75 -2.28 8.09 11.21
CA LEU A 75 -3.51 8.66 11.76
C LEU A 75 -4.49 7.57 12.21
N ARG A 76 -4.54 6.44 11.51
CA ARG A 76 -5.47 5.33 11.77
C ARG A 76 -4.90 4.24 12.68
N GLY A 77 -3.70 4.42 13.23
CA GLY A 77 -3.09 3.48 14.16
C GLY A 77 -2.48 2.23 13.51
N PHE A 78 -2.15 2.28 12.21
CA PHE A 78 -1.47 1.19 11.50
C PHE A 78 0.06 1.29 11.56
N ASP A 79 0.59 2.14 12.45
CA ASP A 79 2.03 2.26 12.65
C ASP A 79 2.57 1.10 13.50
N THR A 80 2.74 -0.07 12.88
CA THR A 80 3.35 -1.24 13.51
C THR A 80 4.80 -1.42 13.03
N PRO A 81 5.66 -2.11 13.81
CA PRO A 81 7.01 -2.45 13.38
C PRO A 81 7.06 -3.17 12.03
N GLU A 82 6.09 -4.04 11.75
CA GLU A 82 5.98 -4.79 10.50
C GLU A 82 5.66 -3.86 9.32
N VAL A 83 4.70 -2.94 9.49
CA VAL A 83 4.36 -1.95 8.46
C VAL A 83 5.54 -1.04 8.17
N ARG A 84 6.23 -0.55 9.21
CA ARG A 84 7.47 0.22 9.06
C ARG A 84 8.53 -0.54 8.28
N GLN A 85 8.73 -1.82 8.59
CA GLN A 85 9.72 -2.66 7.92
C GLN A 85 9.37 -2.93 6.45
N MET A 86 8.10 -3.18 6.14
CA MET A 86 7.62 -3.37 4.77
C MET A 86 7.86 -2.12 3.92
N ILE A 87 7.49 -0.94 4.44
CA ILE A 87 7.70 0.34 3.75
C ILE A 87 9.19 0.66 3.62
N SER A 88 9.97 0.41 4.67
CA SER A 88 11.43 0.61 4.64
C SER A 88 12.11 -0.27 3.60
N THR A 89 11.58 -1.48 3.37
CA THR A 89 12.06 -2.38 2.31
C THR A 89 11.78 -1.78 0.93
N ALA A 90 10.60 -1.20 0.71
CA ALA A 90 10.24 -0.57 -0.57
C ALA A 90 11.07 0.69 -0.87
N LEU A 91 11.54 1.40 0.16
CA LEU A 91 12.42 2.57 0.04
C LEU A 91 13.86 2.22 -0.37
N ARG A 92 14.28 0.96 -0.23
CA ARG A 92 15.65 0.56 -0.58
C ARG A 92 15.86 0.59 -2.10
N PRO A 93 17.03 1.04 -2.58
CA PRO A 93 17.39 0.93 -3.98
C PRO A 93 17.26 -0.54 -4.46
N GLY A 94 16.46 -0.77 -5.50
CA GLY A 94 16.19 -2.11 -6.03
C GLY A 94 15.02 -2.88 -5.39
N GLY A 95 14.32 -2.31 -4.41
CA GLY A 95 13.18 -2.94 -3.71
C GLY A 95 11.87 -3.06 -4.51
N GLY A 96 11.87 -2.69 -5.79
CA GLY A 96 10.69 -2.73 -6.68
C GLY A 96 10.24 -4.14 -7.10
N ALA A 97 10.97 -5.19 -6.72
CA ALA A 97 10.61 -6.57 -6.95
C ALA A 97 10.60 -7.33 -5.62
N GLN A 98 9.43 -7.88 -5.26
CA GLN A 98 9.20 -8.83 -4.16
C GLN A 98 8.80 -8.23 -2.79
N THR A 99 7.70 -7.48 -2.71
CA THR A 99 6.86 -7.46 -1.50
C THR A 99 5.75 -8.50 -1.66
N GLN A 100 6.10 -9.77 -1.41
CA GLN A 100 5.11 -10.83 -1.32
C GLN A 100 4.45 -10.75 0.07
N PRO A 101 3.13 -10.56 0.19
CA PRO A 101 2.47 -10.70 1.49
C PRO A 101 2.63 -12.16 1.92
N SER A 102 3.30 -12.37 3.05
CA SER A 102 3.52 -13.68 3.63
C SER A 102 2.18 -14.37 3.86
N ARG A 103 1.91 -15.49 3.18
CA ARG A 103 0.81 -16.43 3.49
C ARG A 103 1.07 -17.18 4.81
N LEU A 104 1.50 -16.49 5.86
CA LEU A 104 1.82 -17.10 7.16
C LEU A 104 0.59 -17.26 8.06
N PHE A 105 -0.60 -16.86 7.63
CA PHE A 105 -1.81 -16.87 8.48
C PHE A 105 -2.98 -17.66 7.91
N GLU A 106 -2.70 -18.76 7.19
CA GLU A 106 -3.66 -19.86 7.06
C GLU A 106 -3.18 -21.05 7.90
N GLN A 107 -3.31 -20.94 9.23
CA GLN A 107 -3.49 -22.13 10.06
C GLN A 107 -4.73 -21.94 10.93
N PRO A 108 -5.80 -22.75 10.74
CA PRO A 108 -6.88 -22.77 11.70
C PRO A 108 -6.35 -23.31 13.03
N LEU A 109 -6.74 -22.66 14.13
CA LEU A 109 -6.64 -23.22 15.47
C LEU A 109 -7.25 -24.62 15.44
N GLN A 110 -6.42 -25.65 15.52
CA GLN A 110 -6.90 -26.99 15.78
C GLN A 110 -7.16 -27.08 17.29
N ALA A 111 -8.45 -27.11 17.60
CA ALA A 111 -8.99 -27.37 18.92
C ALA A 111 -8.58 -28.76 19.42
N ALA A 112 -8.38 -28.83 20.74
CA ALA A 112 -8.65 -29.93 21.67
C ALA A 112 -8.60 -31.39 21.13
N GLU A 113 -7.70 -32.19 21.72
CA GLU A 113 -8.04 -33.31 22.64
C GLU A 113 -6.78 -33.79 23.37
#